data_AF-A0A927SSV9-F1
#
_entry.id   AF-A0A927SSV9-F1
#
_cell.length_a   1.000
_cell.length_b   1.000
_cell.length_c   1.000
_cell.angle_alpha   90.00
_cell.angle_beta   90.00
_cell.angle_gamma   90.00
#
_symmetry.space_group_name_H-M   'P 1'
#
loop_
_entity.id
_entity.type
_entity.pdbx_description
1 polymer ?
#
loop_
_entity_poly.entity_id
_entity_poly.type
_entity_poly.pdbx_seq_one_letter_code
_entity_poly.pdbx_strand_id
1 'polypeptide(L)'
;MYRKQLTWQKILCFAAIAVSAIVFLYALGLMTDLYDSLYYTMMDPSNPDDTWVPGSQIYYHMQPYNKQLLTASIVLILLSCSLFLTSTHSRRRYYVGNILTSVAWTGAGVYYSIWAHGQSEAFKAEFLKISFADLEFFSEMMDTPYIDSTFWFDAHYVVFALVLLVGVLLIANLCWKFSLMSAEKRLIEEGKKVA
;
A
#
# COMPACT_ATOMS: atom_id res chain seq x y z
N MET A 1 20.88 -5.31 24.62
CA MET A 1 20.66 -4.62 23.32
C MET A 1 19.93 -5.50 22.31
N TYR A 2 20.37 -6.74 22.06
CA TYR A 2 19.71 -7.67 21.12
C TYR A 2 18.22 -7.93 21.37
N ARG A 3 17.80 -8.08 22.63
CA ARG A 3 16.38 -8.30 22.97
C ARG A 3 15.49 -7.14 22.51
N LYS A 4 15.97 -5.89 22.62
CA LYS A 4 15.25 -4.69 22.16
C LYS A 4 15.11 -4.67 20.64
N GLN A 5 16.20 -4.96 19.92
CA GLN A 5 16.20 -5.02 18.45
C GLN A 5 15.25 -6.12 17.92
N LEU A 6 15.24 -7.30 18.54
CA LEU A 6 14.33 -8.39 18.14
C LEU A 6 12.86 -8.06 18.41
N THR A 7 12.56 -7.37 19.51
CA THR A 7 11.19 -6.87 19.78
C THR A 7 10.76 -5.87 18.72
N TRP A 8 11.64 -4.91 18.37
CA TRP A 8 11.37 -3.94 17.30
C TRP A 8 11.12 -4.61 15.96
N GLN A 9 11.95 -5.60 15.58
CA GLN A 9 11.73 -6.36 14.34
C GLN A 9 10.34 -7.02 14.32
N LYS A 10 9.91 -7.63 15.44
CA LYS A 10 8.56 -8.23 15.52
C LYS A 10 7.47 -7.20 15.28
N ILE A 11 7.55 -6.06 15.96
CA ILE A 11 6.58 -4.96 15.81
C ILE A 11 6.55 -4.50 14.36
N LEU A 12 7.70 -4.31 13.72
CA LEU A 12 7.78 -3.88 12.33
C LEU A 12 7.23 -4.90 11.34
N CYS A 13 7.44 -6.20 11.57
CA CYS A 13 6.83 -7.25 10.73
C CYS A 13 5.29 -7.24 10.87
N PHE A 14 4.76 -7.04 12.07
CA PHE A 14 3.31 -6.89 12.26
C PHE A 14 2.79 -5.60 11.61
N ALA A 15 3.52 -4.50 11.74
CA ALA A 15 3.19 -3.25 11.06
C ALA A 15 3.16 -3.40 9.53
N ALA A 16 4.10 -4.16 8.95
CA ALA A 16 4.14 -4.44 7.52
C ALA A 16 2.87 -5.19 7.05
N ILE A 17 2.42 -6.21 7.80
CA ILE A 17 1.14 -6.88 7.52
C ILE A 17 -0.03 -5.91 7.63
N ALA A 18 -0.10 -5.16 8.74
CA ALA A 18 -1.20 -4.25 9.01
C ALA A 18 -1.33 -3.18 7.91
N VAL A 19 -0.23 -2.56 7.52
CA VAL A 19 -0.23 -1.55 6.46
C VAL A 19 -0.54 -2.17 5.09
N SER A 20 -0.06 -3.39 4.80
CA SER A 20 -0.43 -4.09 3.56
C SER A 20 -1.93 -4.39 3.51
N ALA A 21 -2.54 -4.73 4.65
CA ALA A 21 -3.99 -4.90 4.76
C ALA A 21 -4.74 -3.56 4.60
N ILE A 22 -4.19 -2.45 5.09
CA ILE A 22 -4.75 -1.11 4.84
C ILE A 22 -4.75 -0.79 3.35
N VAL A 23 -3.68 -1.10 2.60
CA VAL A 23 -3.65 -0.91 1.13
C VAL A 23 -4.73 -1.76 0.45
N PHE A 24 -4.98 -2.99 0.94
CA PHE A 24 -6.06 -3.83 0.43
C PHE A 24 -7.44 -3.22 0.68
N LEU A 25 -7.71 -2.75 1.91
CA LEU A 25 -8.97 -2.07 2.25
C LEU A 25 -9.15 -0.77 1.45
N TYR A 26 -8.08 -0.02 1.23
CA TYR A 26 -8.07 1.17 0.39
C TYR A 26 -8.50 0.86 -1.05
N ALA A 27 -7.97 -0.22 -1.65
CA ALA A 27 -8.35 -0.65 -3.00
C ALA A 27 -9.84 -1.04 -3.10
N LEU A 28 -10.40 -1.63 -2.04
CA LEU A 28 -11.84 -1.93 -2.00
C LEU A 28 -12.66 -0.65 -1.89
N GLY A 29 -12.36 0.20 -0.90
CA GLY A 29 -13.11 1.43 -0.64
C GLY A 29 -13.14 2.40 -1.83
N LEU A 30 -12.00 2.60 -2.49
CA LEU A 30 -11.89 3.48 -3.64
C LEU A 30 -12.89 3.12 -4.76
N MET A 31 -13.05 1.83 -5.04
CA MET A 31 -13.91 1.37 -6.13
C MET A 31 -15.36 1.23 -5.70
N THR A 32 -15.64 0.92 -4.44
CA THR A 32 -17.02 0.86 -3.92
C THR A 32 -17.70 2.21 -4.02
N ASP A 33 -17.07 3.30 -3.58
CA ASP A 33 -17.68 4.64 -3.67
C ASP A 33 -17.90 5.08 -5.13
N LEU A 34 -16.95 4.80 -6.02
CA LEU A 34 -17.11 5.11 -7.45
C LEU A 34 -18.21 4.26 -8.10
N TYR A 35 -18.34 3.01 -7.69
CA TYR A 35 -19.43 2.14 -8.14
C TYR A 35 -20.79 2.70 -7.71
N ASP A 36 -20.94 3.01 -6.42
CA ASP A 36 -22.22 3.46 -5.85
C ASP A 36 -22.71 4.77 -6.48
N SER A 37 -21.79 5.67 -6.83
CA SER A 37 -22.12 6.99 -7.40
C SER A 37 -22.19 7.02 -8.93
N LEU A 38 -21.31 6.31 -9.64
CA LEU A 38 -21.15 6.50 -11.08
C LEU A 38 -21.69 5.35 -11.93
N TYR A 39 -21.84 4.14 -11.37
CA TYR A 39 -22.24 2.97 -12.17
C TYR A 39 -23.60 3.16 -12.86
N TYR A 40 -24.57 3.73 -12.16
CA TYR A 40 -25.93 3.91 -12.67
C TYR A 40 -26.07 5.05 -13.69
N THR A 41 -25.06 5.92 -13.80
CA THR A 41 -25.07 7.02 -14.79
C THR A 41 -24.83 6.52 -16.22
N MET A 42 -24.52 5.24 -16.40
CA MET A 42 -24.19 4.60 -17.67
C MET A 42 -25.46 4.10 -18.35
N MET A 43 -25.67 4.48 -19.61
CA MET A 43 -26.83 4.01 -20.39
C MET A 43 -26.60 2.57 -20.88
N ASP A 44 -25.39 2.30 -21.38
CA ASP A 44 -24.98 0.99 -21.86
C ASP A 44 -23.65 0.57 -21.22
N PRO A 45 -23.63 -0.45 -20.33
CA PRO A 45 -22.39 -0.97 -19.74
C PRO A 45 -21.36 -1.50 -20.75
N SER A 46 -21.78 -1.79 -21.99
CA SER A 46 -20.90 -2.25 -23.06
C SER A 46 -20.24 -1.10 -23.85
N ASN A 47 -20.76 0.13 -23.71
CA ASN A 47 -20.22 1.34 -24.30
C ASN A 47 -19.99 2.42 -23.22
N PRO A 48 -18.78 2.51 -22.64
CA PRO A 48 -18.47 3.45 -21.56
C PRO A 48 -18.65 4.93 -21.91
N ASP A 49 -18.70 5.27 -23.20
CA ASP A 49 -18.91 6.65 -23.65
C ASP A 49 -20.40 7.06 -23.65
N ASP A 50 -21.32 6.10 -23.49
CA ASP A 50 -22.76 6.34 -23.47
C ASP A 50 -23.27 6.55 -22.04
N THR A 51 -23.24 7.81 -21.60
CA THR A 51 -23.56 8.21 -20.22
C THR A 51 -24.52 9.40 -20.15
N TRP A 52 -25.35 9.41 -19.11
CA TRP A 52 -26.17 10.56 -18.71
C TRP A 52 -25.34 11.71 -18.13
N VAL A 53 -24.21 11.41 -17.50
CA VAL A 53 -23.38 12.38 -16.78
C VAL A 53 -21.98 12.41 -17.39
N PRO A 54 -21.60 13.47 -18.12
CA PRO A 54 -20.27 13.57 -18.71
C PRO A 54 -19.15 13.41 -17.67
N GLY A 55 -18.17 12.55 -17.95
CA GLY A 55 -17.02 12.29 -17.09
C GLY A 55 -17.16 11.06 -16.19
N SER A 56 -18.38 10.55 -15.99
CA SER A 56 -18.65 9.38 -15.13
C SER A 56 -18.06 8.07 -15.65
N GLN A 57 -17.64 8.01 -16.91
CA GLN A 57 -16.91 6.88 -17.51
C GLN A 57 -15.57 6.58 -16.80
N ILE A 58 -15.08 7.51 -15.97
CA ILE A 58 -13.91 7.31 -15.13
C ILE A 58 -14.02 6.04 -14.27
N TYR A 59 -15.23 5.67 -13.82
CA TYR A 59 -15.44 4.44 -13.08
C TYR A 59 -14.87 3.22 -13.84
N TYR A 60 -15.15 3.11 -15.14
CA TYR A 60 -14.64 2.03 -15.98
C TYR A 60 -13.14 2.17 -16.25
N HIS A 61 -12.65 3.39 -16.48
CA HIS A 61 -11.22 3.63 -16.69
C HIS A 61 -10.37 3.27 -15.46
N MET A 62 -10.95 3.37 -14.27
CA MET A 62 -10.29 3.02 -13.01
C MET A 62 -10.30 1.52 -12.70
N GLN A 63 -11.14 0.69 -13.34
CA GLN A 63 -11.20 -0.74 -13.04
C GLN A 63 -9.87 -1.47 -13.26
N PRO A 64 -9.13 -1.27 -14.38
CA PRO A 64 -7.82 -1.87 -14.56
C PRO A 64 -6.83 -1.43 -13.50
N TYR A 65 -6.83 -0.14 -13.15
CA TYR A 65 -5.99 0.41 -12.09
C TYR A 65 -6.31 -0.25 -10.74
N ASN A 66 -7.59 -0.32 -10.36
CA ASN A 66 -7.96 -0.92 -9.09
C ASN A 66 -7.65 -2.42 -9.03
N LYS A 67 -7.80 -3.14 -10.15
CA LYS A 67 -7.37 -4.55 -10.23
C LYS A 67 -5.86 -4.69 -9.99
N GLN A 68 -5.06 -3.79 -10.56
CA GLN A 68 -3.61 -3.76 -10.32
C GLN A 68 -3.28 -3.39 -8.87
N LEU A 69 -3.99 -2.42 -8.29
CA LEU A 69 -3.84 -1.99 -6.90
C LEU A 69 -4.19 -3.11 -5.92
N LEU A 70 -5.30 -3.82 -6.15
CA LEU A 70 -5.69 -5.00 -5.38
C LEU A 70 -4.63 -6.09 -5.48
N THR A 71 -4.12 -6.36 -6.69
CA THR A 71 -3.05 -7.34 -6.90
C THR A 71 -1.77 -6.93 -6.15
N ALA A 72 -1.39 -5.65 -6.21
CA ALA A 72 -0.25 -5.10 -5.49
C ALA A 72 -0.40 -5.26 -3.97
N SER A 73 -1.59 -5.02 -3.43
CA SER A 73 -1.87 -5.21 -2.00
C SER A 73 -1.72 -6.66 -1.56
N ILE A 74 -2.19 -7.63 -2.37
CA ILE A 74 -2.00 -9.06 -2.12
C ILE A 74 -0.51 -9.42 -2.15
N VAL A 75 0.24 -8.91 -3.12
CA VAL A 75 1.70 -9.11 -3.20
C VAL A 75 2.39 -8.55 -1.95
N LEU A 76 2.03 -7.35 -1.49
CA LEU A 76 2.57 -6.77 -0.27
C LEU A 76 2.23 -7.60 0.97
N ILE A 77 1.01 -8.15 1.07
CA ILE A 77 0.62 -9.07 2.15
C ILE A 77 1.50 -10.33 2.12
N LEU A 78 1.69 -10.95 0.95
CA LEU A 78 2.52 -12.15 0.79
C LEU A 78 4.00 -11.86 1.15
N LEU A 79 4.54 -10.72 0.71
CA LEU A 79 5.87 -10.27 1.09
C LEU A 79 5.96 -10.03 2.61
N SER A 80 4.92 -9.47 3.23
CA SER A 80 4.87 -9.30 4.68
C SER A 80 4.89 -10.63 5.42
N CYS A 81 4.13 -11.63 4.95
CA CYS A 81 4.16 -12.99 5.50
C CYS A 81 5.56 -13.62 5.38
N SER A 82 6.27 -13.36 4.28
CA SER A 82 7.64 -13.85 4.07
C SER A 82 8.63 -13.33 5.13
N LEU A 83 8.40 -12.13 5.70
CA LEU A 83 9.18 -11.60 6.82
C LEU A 83 9.07 -12.52 8.05
N PHE A 84 7.90 -13.10 8.31
CA PHE A 84 7.71 -14.04 9.42
C PHE A 84 8.32 -15.40 9.12
N LEU A 85 8.11 -15.93 7.91
CA LEU A 85 8.64 -17.24 7.48
C LEU A 85 10.16 -17.28 7.52
N THR A 86 10.82 -16.20 7.08
CA THR A 86 12.30 -16.08 7.14
C THR A 86 12.84 -15.84 8.55
N SER A 87 11.99 -15.98 9.57
CA SER A 87 12.34 -15.85 10.99
C SER A 87 13.12 -14.57 11.26
N THR A 88 12.72 -13.46 10.60
CA THR A 88 13.40 -12.16 10.76
C THR A 88 13.50 -11.74 12.23
N HIS A 89 12.52 -12.17 13.02
CA HIS A 89 12.36 -11.99 14.47
C HIS A 89 13.20 -12.91 15.37
N SER A 90 14.11 -13.72 14.81
CA SER A 90 14.96 -14.66 15.56
C SER A 90 16.44 -14.25 15.56
N ARG A 91 17.18 -14.68 16.60
CA ARG A 91 18.60 -14.34 16.84
C ARG A 91 19.59 -15.01 15.87
N ARG A 92 19.16 -15.96 15.02
CA ARG A 92 20.11 -16.78 14.25
C ARG A 92 20.91 -15.95 13.23
N ARG A 93 22.23 -16.20 13.19
CA ARG A 93 23.21 -15.58 12.28
C ARG A 93 22.79 -15.74 10.81
N TYR A 94 22.99 -14.69 10.02
CA TYR A 94 22.98 -14.66 8.55
C TYR A 94 21.94 -15.54 7.85
N TYR A 95 20.65 -15.23 8.02
CA TYR A 95 19.71 -15.61 6.98
C TYR A 95 19.71 -14.50 5.93
N VAL A 96 20.35 -14.78 4.80
CA VAL A 96 20.19 -14.02 3.54
C VAL A 96 18.69 -13.77 3.29
N GLY A 97 17.83 -14.72 3.65
CA GLY A 97 16.37 -14.58 3.63
C GLY A 97 15.84 -13.36 4.38
N ASN A 98 16.36 -12.97 5.55
CA ASN A 98 15.88 -11.80 6.28
C ASN A 98 16.21 -10.49 5.56
N ILE A 99 17.44 -10.40 5.04
CA ILE A 99 17.87 -9.24 4.24
C ILE A 99 17.01 -9.16 2.98
N LEU A 100 16.88 -10.28 2.26
CA LEU A 100 16.11 -10.35 1.03
C LEU A 100 14.64 -9.99 1.26
N THR A 101 13.98 -10.50 2.29
CA THR A 101 12.56 -10.21 2.54
C THR A 101 12.34 -8.78 3.01
N SER A 102 13.24 -8.22 3.85
CA SER A 102 13.17 -6.82 4.28
C SER A 102 13.38 -5.86 3.11
N VAL A 103 14.36 -6.15 2.25
CA VAL A 103 14.64 -5.34 1.05
C VAL A 103 13.53 -5.52 0.01
N ALA A 104 13.04 -6.74 -0.22
CA ALA A 104 11.98 -7.00 -1.19
C ALA A 104 10.68 -6.31 -0.80
N TRP A 105 10.26 -6.40 0.47
CA TRP A 105 9.06 -5.70 0.94
C TRP A 105 9.21 -4.18 0.83
N THR A 106 10.35 -3.64 1.26
CA THR A 106 10.62 -2.20 1.18
C THR A 106 10.66 -1.72 -0.28
N GLY A 107 11.36 -2.43 -1.16
CA GLY A 107 11.48 -2.09 -2.57
C GLY A 107 10.13 -2.13 -3.29
N ALA A 108 9.34 -3.18 -3.05
CA ALA A 108 7.97 -3.27 -3.55
C ALA A 108 7.10 -2.14 -3.01
N GLY A 109 7.19 -1.85 -1.70
CA GLY A 109 6.46 -0.75 -1.06
C GLY A 109 6.77 0.61 -1.67
N VAL A 110 8.05 0.91 -1.92
CA VAL A 110 8.48 2.16 -2.58
C VAL A 110 7.95 2.23 -4.01
N TYR A 111 8.14 1.15 -4.80
CA TYR A 111 7.66 1.09 -6.17
C TYR A 111 6.15 1.32 -6.26
N TYR A 112 5.37 0.57 -5.48
CA TYR A 112 3.91 0.69 -5.48
C TYR A 112 3.44 2.04 -4.95
N SER A 113 4.13 2.65 -3.98
CA SER A 113 3.79 3.98 -3.48
C SER A 113 3.95 5.05 -4.56
N ILE A 114 5.05 5.03 -5.31
CA ILE A 114 5.29 6.00 -6.40
C ILE A 114 4.27 5.79 -7.53
N TRP A 115 4.11 4.54 -7.97
CA TRP A 115 3.18 4.19 -9.04
C TRP A 115 1.73 4.55 -8.69
N ALA A 116 1.25 4.13 -7.52
CA ALA A 116 -0.13 4.36 -7.10
C ALA A 116 -0.42 5.83 -6.81
N HIS A 117 0.55 6.60 -6.31
CA HIS A 117 0.42 8.05 -6.20
C HIS A 117 0.19 8.70 -7.57
N GLY A 118 1.03 8.38 -8.57
CA GLY A 118 0.88 8.94 -9.92
C GLY A 118 -0.47 8.57 -10.57
N GLN A 119 -0.93 7.33 -10.42
CA GLN A 119 -2.24 6.92 -10.92
C GLN A 119 -3.40 7.59 -10.16
N SER A 120 -3.32 7.67 -8.83
CA SER A 120 -4.39 8.26 -8.02
C SER A 120 -4.57 9.75 -8.31
N GLU A 121 -3.48 10.50 -8.49
CA GLU A 121 -3.54 11.92 -8.88
C GLU A 121 -4.09 12.11 -10.30
N ALA A 122 -3.70 11.26 -11.25
CA ALA A 122 -4.24 11.32 -12.61
C ALA A 122 -5.76 11.08 -12.63
N PHE A 123 -6.24 10.05 -11.92
CA PHE A 123 -7.66 9.77 -11.82
C PHE A 123 -8.41 10.79 -10.97
N LYS A 124 -7.80 11.36 -9.93
CA LYS A 124 -8.40 12.50 -9.20
C LYS A 124 -8.65 13.67 -10.14
N ALA A 125 -7.68 14.00 -10.99
CA ALA A 125 -7.83 15.08 -11.97
C ALA A 125 -8.90 14.78 -13.02
N GLU A 126 -9.14 13.51 -13.37
CA GLU A 126 -10.25 13.10 -14.22
C GLU A 126 -11.60 13.17 -13.48
N PHE A 127 -11.65 12.74 -12.22
CA PHE A 127 -12.87 12.75 -11.39
C PHE A 127 -13.40 14.17 -11.21
N LEU A 128 -12.51 15.13 -11.00
CA LEU A 128 -12.85 16.55 -10.88
C LEU A 128 -13.36 17.19 -12.19
N LYS A 129 -13.33 16.48 -13.32
CA LYS A 129 -13.96 16.93 -14.58
C LYS A 129 -15.43 16.53 -14.68
N ILE A 130 -15.92 15.66 -13.79
CA ILE A 130 -17.34 15.31 -13.74
C ILE A 130 -18.15 16.57 -13.43
N SER A 131 -19.28 16.73 -14.13
CA SER A 131 -20.26 17.74 -13.78
C SER A 131 -21.01 17.30 -12.51
N PHE A 132 -20.56 17.74 -11.34
CA PHE A 132 -21.22 17.38 -10.07
C PHE A 132 -22.66 17.89 -9.98
N ALA A 133 -23.00 18.98 -10.66
CA ALA A 133 -24.37 19.46 -10.76
C ALA A 133 -25.27 18.49 -11.55
N ASP A 134 -24.77 17.95 -12.67
CA ASP A 134 -25.53 16.95 -13.45
C ASP A 134 -25.60 15.61 -12.69
N LEU A 135 -24.54 15.27 -11.95
CA LEU A 135 -24.52 14.08 -11.08
C LEU A 135 -25.53 14.20 -9.94
N GLU A 136 -25.60 15.34 -9.26
CA GLU A 136 -26.56 15.60 -8.19
C GLU A 136 -27.99 15.51 -8.72
N PHE A 137 -28.27 16.18 -9.85
CA PHE A 137 -29.58 16.12 -10.50
C PHE A 137 -29.97 14.69 -10.90
N PHE A 138 -29.04 13.94 -11.49
CA PHE A 138 -29.28 12.53 -11.84
C PHE A 138 -29.55 11.69 -10.60
N SER A 139 -28.75 11.85 -9.54
CA SER A 139 -28.89 11.09 -8.30
C SER A 139 -30.21 11.35 -7.59
N GLU A 140 -30.69 12.60 -7.57
CA GLU A 140 -32.01 12.94 -7.05
C GLU A 140 -33.15 12.35 -7.90
N MET A 141 -33.02 12.41 -9.23
CA MET A 141 -34.02 11.88 -10.16
C MET A 141 -34.14 10.35 -10.09
N MET A 142 -33.02 9.66 -9.91
CA MET A 142 -32.93 8.19 -9.97
C MET A 142 -32.88 7.53 -8.60
N ASP A 143 -32.91 8.31 -7.51
CA ASP A 143 -32.76 7.84 -6.12
C ASP A 143 -31.47 7.02 -5.93
N THR A 144 -30.35 7.50 -6.49
CA THR A 144 -29.03 6.86 -6.37
C THR A 144 -28.11 7.64 -5.45
N PRO A 145 -27.10 6.99 -4.82
CA PRO A 145 -26.12 7.70 -3.99
C PRO A 145 -25.42 8.83 -4.74
N TYR A 146 -25.26 9.98 -4.09
CA TYR A 146 -24.47 11.11 -4.58
C TYR A 146 -23.15 11.22 -3.81
N ILE A 147 -22.04 11.32 -4.54
CA ILE A 147 -20.70 11.46 -3.97
C ILE A 147 -19.90 12.45 -4.84
N ASP A 148 -19.48 13.57 -4.25
CA ASP A 148 -18.59 14.58 -4.83
C ASP A 148 -17.22 14.66 -4.15
N SER A 149 -17.03 13.84 -3.11
CA SER A 149 -15.85 13.90 -2.27
C SER A 149 -14.64 13.23 -2.94
N THR A 150 -13.50 13.91 -2.93
CA THR A 150 -12.21 13.32 -3.31
C THR A 150 -11.57 12.49 -2.20
N PHE A 151 -12.31 12.15 -1.14
CA PHE A 151 -11.78 11.51 0.07
C PHE A 151 -10.88 10.30 -0.21
N TRP A 152 -11.32 9.34 -1.02
CA TRP A 152 -10.49 8.18 -1.34
C TRP A 152 -9.27 8.56 -2.18
N PHE A 153 -9.42 9.48 -3.12
CA PHE A 153 -8.27 10.04 -3.83
C PHE A 153 -7.33 10.80 -2.91
N ASP A 154 -7.72 11.29 -1.74
CA ASP A 154 -6.81 11.93 -0.79
C ASP A 154 -6.28 10.95 0.26
N ALA A 155 -7.03 9.91 0.58
CA ALA A 155 -6.64 8.86 1.52
C ALA A 155 -5.36 8.14 1.08
N HIS A 156 -5.08 8.06 -0.23
CA HIS A 156 -3.87 7.42 -0.75
C HIS A 156 -2.58 8.03 -0.18
N TYR A 157 -2.55 9.34 0.09
CA TYR A 157 -1.38 10.01 0.68
C TYR A 157 -1.03 9.39 2.03
N VAL A 158 -2.04 9.20 2.89
CA VAL A 158 -1.85 8.61 4.22
C VAL A 158 -1.48 7.13 4.09
N VAL A 159 -2.21 6.39 3.26
CA VAL A 159 -1.99 4.95 3.05
C VAL A 159 -0.56 4.66 2.59
N PHE A 160 -0.08 5.37 1.58
CA PHE A 160 1.28 5.15 1.05
C PHE A 160 2.37 5.81 1.90
N ALA A 161 2.08 6.89 2.63
CA ALA A 161 3.00 7.40 3.65
C ALA A 161 3.26 6.36 4.75
N LEU A 162 2.25 5.61 5.18
CA LEU A 162 2.42 4.50 6.12
C LEU A 162 3.27 3.37 5.55
N VAL A 163 3.08 3.00 4.28
CA VAL A 163 3.91 1.99 3.58
C VAL A 163 5.38 2.42 3.60
N LEU A 164 5.65 3.66 3.19
CA LEU A 164 7.01 4.21 3.15
C LEU A 164 7.62 4.30 4.55
N LEU A 165 6.86 4.75 5.55
CA LEU A 165 7.32 4.84 6.93
C LEU A 165 7.75 3.47 7.46
N VAL A 166 6.92 2.44 7.29
CA VAL A 166 7.26 1.08 7.70
C VAL A 166 8.48 0.56 6.93
N GLY A 167 8.60 0.90 5.64
CA GLY A 167 9.76 0.54 4.82
C GLY A 167 11.07 1.15 5.35
N VAL A 168 11.06 2.45 5.63
CA VAL A 168 12.21 3.15 6.24
C VAL A 168 12.57 2.53 7.59
N LEU A 169 11.59 2.23 8.43
CA LEU A 169 11.83 1.60 9.73
C LEU A 169 12.39 0.19 9.61
N LEU A 170 11.94 -0.61 8.64
CA LEU A 170 12.50 -1.95 8.36
C LEU A 170 13.98 -1.86 7.95
N ILE A 171 14.32 -0.94 7.05
CA ILE A 171 15.71 -0.73 6.63
C ILE A 171 16.56 -0.19 7.79
N ALA A 172 16.06 0.77 8.56
CA ALA A 172 16.77 1.29 9.74
C ALA A 172 17.04 0.18 10.76
N ASN A 173 16.05 -0.70 11.00
CA ASN A 173 16.23 -1.84 11.90
C ASN A 173 17.19 -2.90 11.34
N LEU A 174 17.24 -3.07 10.02
CA LEU A 174 18.23 -3.92 9.35
C LEU A 174 19.65 -3.36 9.51
N CYS A 175 19.84 -2.06 9.33
CA CYS A 175 21.10 -1.36 9.59
C CYS A 175 21.53 -1.51 11.07
N TRP A 176 20.60 -1.34 12.02
CA TRP A 176 20.88 -1.56 13.45
C TRP A 176 21.34 -2.99 13.71
N LYS A 177 20.71 -3.98 13.06
CA LYS A 177 21.11 -5.38 13.16
C LYS A 177 22.54 -5.60 12.66
N PHE A 178 22.93 -5.01 11.53
CA PHE A 178 24.30 -5.09 11.02
C PHE A 178 25.33 -4.50 11.99
N SER A 179 25.04 -3.34 12.58
CA SER A 179 25.94 -2.71 13.55
C SER A 179 26.15 -3.56 14.81
N LEU A 180 25.08 -4.17 15.35
CA LEU A 180 25.18 -5.08 16.51
C LEU A 180 26.01 -6.32 16.19
N MET A 181 25.84 -6.89 15.00
CA MET A 181 26.60 -8.07 14.57
C MET A 181 28.09 -7.74 14.36
N SER A 182 28.41 -6.57 13.81
CA SER A 182 29.80 -6.12 13.66
C SER A 182 30.48 -5.97 15.03
N ALA A 183 29.79 -5.37 15.99
CA ALA A 183 30.27 -5.24 17.36
C ALA A 183 30.50 -6.61 18.04
N GLU A 184 29.58 -7.57 17.86
CA GLU A 184 29.77 -8.94 18.38
C GLU A 184 30.97 -9.65 17.75
N LYS A 185 31.18 -9.53 16.44
CA LYS A 185 32.35 -10.12 15.77
C LYS A 185 33.66 -9.56 16.32
N ARG A 186 33.73 -8.24 16.51
CA ARG A 186 34.91 -7.57 17.08
C ARG A 186 35.24 -8.09 18.48
N LEU A 187 34.23 -8.21 19.36
CA LEU A 187 34.42 -8.75 20.71
C LEU A 187 34.88 -10.21 20.72
N ILE A 188 34.39 -11.03 19.78
CA ILE A 188 34.84 -12.42 19.64
C ILE A 188 36.31 -12.48 19.18
N GLU A 189 36.73 -11.61 18.26
CA GLU A 189 38.11 -11.54 17.79
C GLU A 189 39.07 -11.03 18.88
N GLU A 190 38.65 -10.04 19.67
CA GLU A 190 39.40 -9.56 20.84
C GLU A 190 39.57 -10.67 21.89
N GLY A 191 38.49 -11.39 22.22
CA GLY A 191 38.55 -12.51 23.17
C GLY A 191 39.47 -13.66 22.70
N LYS A 192 39.58 -13.90 21.39
CA LYS A 192 40.50 -14.89 20.81
C LYS A 192 41.97 -14.45 20.81
N LYS A 193 42.26 -13.15 20.94
CA LYS A 193 43.63 -12.62 21.01
C LYS A 193 44.18 -12.63 22.44
N VAL A 194 43.31 -12.72 23.43
CA VAL A 194 43.66 -12.73 24.87
C VAL A 194 43.79 -14.16 25.43
N ALA A 195 43.20 -15.15 24.76
CA ALA A 195 43.33 -16.58 25.06
C ALA A 195 44.46 -17.22 24.26
#